data_AF-A0A6B1HFQ1-F1
#
_entry.id   AF-A0A6B1HFQ1-F1
#
_cell.length_a   1.000
_cell.length_b   1.000
_cell.length_c   1.000
_cell.angle_alpha   90.00
_cell.angle_beta   90.00
_cell.angle_gamma   90.00
#
_symmetry.space_group_name_H-M   'P 1'
#
loop_
_entity.id
_entity.type
_entity.pdbx_description
1 polymer ?
#
loop_
_entity_poly.entity_id
_entity_poly.type
_entity_poly.pdbx_seq_one_letter_code
_entity_poly.pdbx_strand_id
1 'polypeptide(L)'
;RALSGWSEPGESGSLAIRGPNHLPGLTVHINPVGDGEIDFRPWRVAALVLAIDHRSRSIDPEIVRARLGLTPTESRVAALLAEGRTVRDIAAATGRSEKTVRWHVQQIFEKRGISRQTDLVRQVLSLDGAPDSRS
;
A
#
# COMPACT_ATOMS: atom_id res chain seq x y z
N ARG A 1 -15.11 -18.66 17.63
CA ARG A 1 -15.93 -19.89 17.58
C ARG A 1 -15.00 -21.00 17.10
N ALA A 2 -14.93 -22.11 17.84
CA ALA A 2 -13.87 -23.13 17.77
C ALA A 2 -13.76 -23.82 16.39
N LEU A 3 -12.52 -24.19 16.04
CA LEU A 3 -12.16 -25.03 14.91
C LEU A 3 -12.43 -26.50 15.27
N SER A 4 -13.09 -27.23 14.38
CA SER A 4 -13.23 -28.69 14.45
C SER A 4 -12.90 -29.29 13.08
N GLY A 5 -12.09 -30.35 13.10
CA GLY A 5 -11.90 -31.26 11.97
C GLY A 5 -10.52 -31.14 11.33
N TRP A 6 -9.55 -31.91 11.83
CA TRP A 6 -8.33 -32.20 11.09
C TRP A 6 -8.66 -33.20 9.98
N SER A 7 -8.45 -32.82 8.72
CA SER A 7 -8.02 -33.71 7.62
C SER A 7 -7.76 -32.91 6.32
N GLU A 8 -6.48 -32.77 5.93
CA GLU A 8 -5.89 -32.83 4.57
C GLU A 8 -4.42 -32.29 4.60
N PRO A 9 -3.51 -32.67 3.67
CA PRO A 9 -2.12 -32.24 3.69
C PRO A 9 -2.00 -30.73 3.46
N GLY A 10 -1.57 -30.03 4.51
CA GLY A 10 -1.12 -28.64 4.51
C GLY A 10 -2.24 -27.61 4.34
N GLU A 11 -2.88 -27.22 5.44
CA GLU A 11 -3.77 -26.05 5.42
C GLU A 11 -2.97 -24.80 5.02
N SER A 12 -3.29 -24.24 3.85
CA SER A 12 -2.83 -22.92 3.47
C SER A 12 -3.44 -21.87 4.39
N GLY A 13 -2.63 -20.95 4.90
CA GLY A 13 -3.07 -19.90 5.82
C GLY A 13 -2.60 -18.52 5.35
N SER A 14 -3.42 -17.50 5.61
CA SER A 14 -3.01 -16.10 5.47
C SER A 14 -2.98 -15.42 6.84
N LEU A 15 -1.88 -14.73 7.12
CA LEU A 15 -1.72 -13.91 8.32
C LEU A 15 -1.49 -12.45 7.91
N ALA A 16 -2.43 -11.59 8.27
CA ALA A 16 -2.25 -10.16 8.16
C ALA A 16 -1.51 -9.63 9.40
N ILE A 17 -0.25 -9.26 9.22
CA ILE A 17 0.54 -8.55 10.23
C ILE A 17 0.19 -7.07 10.11
N ARG A 18 -0.54 -6.57 11.12
CA ARG A 18 -0.77 -5.14 11.30
C ARG A 18 0.52 -4.50 11.79
N GLY A 19 0.88 -3.33 11.28
CA GLY A 19 1.94 -2.56 11.91
C GLY A 19 1.43 -1.27 12.56
N PRO A 20 2.30 -0.27 12.82
CA PRO A 20 2.08 0.68 13.91
C PRO A 20 0.78 1.50 13.84
N ASN A 21 0.27 1.78 12.63
CA ASN A 21 -0.92 2.62 12.43
C ASN A 21 -2.19 1.83 12.06
N HIS A 22 -2.33 0.58 12.51
CA HIS A 22 -3.51 -0.29 12.26
C HIS A 22 -3.86 -0.63 10.80
N LEU A 23 -3.10 -0.11 9.83
CA LEU A 23 -3.16 -0.54 8.44
C LEU A 23 -2.52 -1.93 8.30
N PRO A 24 -3.07 -2.83 7.44
CA PRO A 24 -2.43 -4.12 7.15
C PRO A 24 -1.05 -3.83 6.58
N GLY A 25 -0.01 -4.11 7.37
CA GLY A 25 1.36 -3.72 7.04
C GLY A 25 2.08 -4.77 6.22
N LEU A 26 1.69 -6.03 6.36
CA LEU A 26 2.24 -7.15 5.63
C LEU A 26 1.22 -8.30 5.65
N THR A 27 0.90 -8.89 4.50
CA THR A 27 0.11 -10.12 4.44
C THR A 27 1.03 -11.26 4.08
N VAL A 28 1.11 -12.27 4.94
CA VAL A 28 1.93 -13.47 4.72
C VAL A 28 1.00 -14.61 4.36
N HIS A 29 1.22 -15.19 3.19
CA HIS A 29 0.58 -16.43 2.76
C HIS A 29 1.56 -17.57 2.87
N ILE A 30 1.14 -18.65 3.52
CA ILE A 30 1.92 -19.89 3.62
C ILE A 30 1.13 -20.96 2.88
N ASN A 31 1.74 -21.53 1.85
CA ASN A 31 1.20 -22.65 1.10
C ASN A 31 2.15 -23.84 1.29
N PRO A 32 1.70 -25.03 1.73
CA PRO A 32 2.54 -26.22 1.70
C PRO A 32 3.09 -26.47 0.29
N VAL A 33 4.27 -27.06 0.21
CA VAL A 33 4.81 -27.53 -1.08
C VAL A 33 4.76 -29.05 -1.05
N GLY A 34 4.09 -29.65 -2.03
CA GLY A 34 4.00 -31.10 -2.15
C GLY A 34 5.37 -31.72 -2.45
N ASP A 35 5.58 -32.96 -2.00
CA ASP A 35 6.80 -33.69 -2.36
C ASP A 35 6.89 -33.83 -3.89
N GLY A 36 7.96 -33.31 -4.49
CA GLY A 36 8.25 -33.40 -5.93
C GLY A 36 7.80 -32.21 -6.79
N GLU A 37 7.14 -31.21 -6.20
CA GLU A 37 6.65 -30.04 -6.94
C GLU A 37 7.75 -28.99 -7.19
N ILE A 38 8.79 -28.96 -6.35
CA ILE A 38 9.91 -28.03 -6.44
C ILE A 38 11.24 -28.71 -6.05
N ASP A 39 12.21 -28.78 -6.98
CA ASP A 39 13.52 -29.42 -6.76
C ASP A 39 14.58 -28.37 -6.35
N PHE A 40 14.74 -28.15 -5.05
CA PHE A 40 15.71 -27.21 -4.46
C PHE A 40 16.87 -27.94 -3.74
N ARG A 41 17.55 -28.86 -4.43
CA ARG A 41 18.63 -29.65 -3.81
C ARG A 41 19.80 -28.77 -3.35
N PRO A 42 20.34 -28.99 -2.13
CA PRO A 42 20.16 -30.18 -1.29
C PRO A 42 19.02 -30.12 -0.24
N TRP A 43 18.15 -29.10 -0.25
CA TRP A 43 17.13 -28.91 0.79
C TRP A 43 15.73 -29.36 0.36
N ARG A 44 14.98 -29.98 1.28
CA ARG A 44 13.53 -30.22 1.12
C ARG A 44 12.78 -28.97 1.53
N VAL A 45 11.92 -28.45 0.65
CA VAL A 45 11.06 -27.29 0.93
C VAL A 45 9.70 -27.79 1.38
N ALA A 46 9.27 -27.42 2.60
CA ALA A 46 7.98 -27.82 3.15
C ALA A 46 6.86 -26.80 2.89
N ALA A 47 7.20 -25.54 2.59
CA ALA A 47 6.24 -24.47 2.37
C ALA A 47 6.81 -23.31 1.54
N LEU A 48 5.95 -22.67 0.76
CA LEU A 48 6.17 -21.39 0.09
C LEU A 48 5.57 -20.27 0.94
N VAL A 49 6.38 -19.23 1.20
CA VAL A 49 5.95 -18.03 1.92
C VAL A 49 5.91 -16.85 0.96
N LEU A 50 4.72 -16.33 0.71
CA LEU A 50 4.52 -15.08 -0.04
C LEU A 50 4.22 -13.95 0.94
N ALA A 51 5.05 -12.91 0.95
CA ALA A 51 4.88 -11.74 1.80
C ALA A 51 4.50 -10.52 0.94
N ILE A 52 3.30 -9.98 1.16
CA ILE A 52 2.76 -8.81 0.45
C ILE A 52 2.83 -7.60 1.38
N ASP A 53 3.77 -6.70 1.12
CA ASP A 53 3.89 -5.43 1.85
C ASP A 53 2.99 -4.36 1.21
N HIS A 54 1.87 -4.04 1.87
CA HIS A 54 0.95 -3.00 1.42
C HIS A 54 1.46 -1.57 1.69
N ARG A 55 2.59 -1.42 2.40
CA ARG A 55 3.24 -0.13 2.71
C ARG A 55 4.20 0.33 1.62
N SER A 56 4.58 -0.60 0.74
CA SER A 56 5.58 -0.37 -0.30
C SER A 56 4.98 -0.05 -1.66
N ARG A 57 3.66 0.20 -1.75
CA ARG A 57 3.08 0.77 -2.97
C ARG A 57 3.56 2.21 -3.11
N SER A 58 4.65 2.40 -3.85
CA SER A 58 5.10 3.72 -4.30
C SER A 58 4.19 4.18 -5.42
N ILE A 59 3.54 5.33 -5.24
CA ILE A 59 2.64 5.88 -6.25
C ILE A 59 3.47 6.81 -7.14
N ASP A 60 3.53 6.52 -8.44
CA ASP A 60 4.28 7.36 -9.38
C ASP A 60 3.69 8.78 -9.44
N PRO A 61 4.41 9.82 -8.99
CA PRO A 61 3.93 11.20 -9.04
C PRO A 61 3.61 11.67 -10.47
N GLU A 62 4.20 11.08 -11.50
CA GLU A 62 3.94 11.45 -12.89
C GLU A 62 2.55 11.00 -13.34
N ILE A 63 2.08 9.83 -12.89
CA ILE A 63 0.70 9.37 -13.13
C ILE A 63 -0.28 10.31 -12.43
N VAL A 64 0.02 10.68 -11.18
CA VAL A 64 -0.80 11.64 -10.42
C VAL A 64 -0.87 12.99 -11.15
N ARG A 65 0.27 13.46 -11.67
CA ARG A 65 0.37 14.70 -12.44
C ARG A 65 -0.53 14.67 -13.67
N ALA A 66 -0.35 13.64 -14.50
CA ALA A 66 -1.07 13.49 -15.76
C ALA A 66 -2.58 13.33 -15.56
N ARG A 67 -3.01 12.64 -14.50
CA ARG A 67 -4.44 12.36 -14.27
C ARG A 67 -5.15 13.44 -13.45
N LEU A 68 -4.45 14.14 -12.57
CA LEU A 68 -5.06 15.15 -11.70
C LEU A 68 -4.74 16.59 -12.11
N GLY A 69 -3.91 16.82 -13.14
CA GLY A 69 -3.55 18.15 -13.62
C GLY A 69 -2.81 18.99 -12.59
N LEU A 70 -2.08 18.34 -11.68
CA LEU A 70 -1.32 18.99 -10.62
C LEU A 70 0.06 19.43 -11.14
N THR A 71 0.73 20.32 -10.41
CA THR A 71 2.16 20.63 -10.67
C THR A 71 3.05 19.47 -10.24
N PRO A 72 4.33 19.42 -10.67
CA PRO A 72 5.26 18.36 -10.25
C PRO A 72 5.40 18.23 -8.73
N THR A 73 5.49 19.36 -8.02
CA THR A 73 5.61 19.37 -6.56
C THR A 73 4.33 18.90 -5.88
N GLU A 74 3.17 19.38 -6.35
CA GLU A 74 1.86 18.98 -5.82
C GLU A 74 1.60 17.49 -6.03
N SER A 75 1.97 16.95 -7.19
CA SER A 75 1.81 15.53 -7.51
C SER A 75 2.65 14.66 -6.60
N ARG A 76 3.89 15.08 -6.31
CA ARG A 76 4.77 14.39 -5.35
C ARG A 76 4.21 14.42 -3.93
N VAL A 77 3.68 15.56 -3.49
CA VAL A 77 3.02 15.67 -2.17
C VAL A 77 1.77 14.79 -2.11
N ALA A 78 0.93 14.80 -3.15
CA ALA A 78 -0.29 14.00 -3.23
C ALA A 78 0.01 12.48 -3.23
N ALA A 79 1.03 12.04 -3.96
CA ALA A 79 1.49 10.65 -3.95
C ALA A 79 1.92 10.21 -2.54
N LEU A 80 2.80 10.99 -1.88
CA LEU A 80 3.28 10.66 -0.53
C LEU A 80 2.14 10.67 0.52
N LEU A 81 1.16 11.56 0.38
CA LEU A 81 -0.04 11.55 1.23
C LEU A 81 -0.86 10.27 1.04
N ALA A 82 -1.00 9.80 -0.20
CA ALA A 82 -1.70 8.56 -0.51
C ALA A 82 -0.94 7.30 -0.06
N GLU A 83 0.39 7.38 0.05
CA GLU A 83 1.24 6.39 0.73
C GLU A 83 1.13 6.43 2.27
N GLY A 84 0.25 7.28 2.81
CA GLY A 84 0.01 7.41 4.25
C GLY A 84 1.10 8.18 5.01
N ARG A 85 1.98 8.91 4.31
CA ARG A 85 2.99 9.76 4.95
C ARG A 85 2.33 10.95 5.63
N THR A 86 2.83 11.31 6.81
CA THR A 86 2.39 12.54 7.49
C THR A 86 3.05 13.78 6.85
N VAL A 87 2.50 14.97 7.13
CA VAL A 87 3.12 16.25 6.70
C VAL A 87 4.58 16.35 7.13
N ARG A 88 4.90 15.86 8.34
CA ARG A 88 6.26 15.82 8.88
C ARG A 88 7.17 14.89 8.07
N ASP A 89 6.69 13.70 7.72
CA ASP A 89 7.45 12.75 6.91
C ASP A 89 7.70 13.30 5.50
N ILE A 90 6.70 13.97 4.91
CA ILE A 90 6.81 14.60 3.60
C ILE A 90 7.80 15.77 3.64
N ALA A 91 7.78 16.58 4.69
CA ALA A 91 8.73 17.66 4.92
C ALA A 91 10.16 17.12 4.94
N ALA A 92 10.41 16.07 5.73
CA ALA A 92 11.70 15.39 5.79
C ALA A 92 12.12 14.80 4.44
N ALA A 93 11.21 14.07 3.76
CA ALA A 93 11.49 13.41 2.48
C ALA A 93 11.74 14.38 1.32
N THR A 94 11.25 15.61 1.41
CA THR A 94 11.35 16.61 0.34
C THR A 94 12.30 17.77 0.66
N GLY A 95 12.93 17.76 1.85
CA GLY A 95 13.81 18.84 2.30
C GLY A 95 13.08 20.19 2.48
N ARG A 96 11.78 20.17 2.78
CA ARG A 96 10.93 21.37 2.93
C ARG A 96 10.44 21.52 4.36
N SER A 97 9.99 22.73 4.73
CA SER A 97 9.33 22.95 6.01
C SER A 97 7.93 22.34 6.03
N GLU A 98 7.44 21.90 7.20
CA GLU A 98 6.05 21.45 7.34
C GLU A 98 5.04 22.53 6.93
N LYS A 99 5.37 23.81 7.12
CA LYS A 99 4.54 24.94 6.69
C LYS A 99 4.41 24.97 5.16
N THR A 100 5.50 24.77 4.44
CA THR A 100 5.51 24.69 2.98
C THR A 100 4.73 23.48 2.48
N VAL A 101 4.86 22.33 3.14
CA VAL A 101 4.08 21.14 2.79
C VAL A 101 2.59 21.38 3.02
N ARG A 102 2.18 21.92 4.18
CA ARG A 102 0.79 22.30 4.44
C ARG A 102 0.24 23.27 3.39
N TRP A 103 1.05 24.23 2.97
CA TRP A 103 0.68 25.14 1.88
C TRP A 103 0.42 24.38 0.57
N HIS A 104 1.30 23.46 0.16
CA HIS A 104 1.05 22.64 -1.03
C HIS A 104 -0.23 21.80 -0.90
N VAL A 105 -0.52 21.22 0.27
CA VAL A 105 -1.76 20.48 0.52
C VAL A 105 -2.99 21.37 0.32
N GLN A 106 -2.96 22.59 0.86
CA GLN A 106 -4.04 23.55 0.68
C GLN A 106 -4.24 23.92 -0.80
N GLN A 107 -3.15 24.16 -1.54
CA GLN A 107 -3.23 24.47 -2.96
C GLN A 107 -3.80 23.30 -3.79
N ILE A 108 -3.47 22.05 -3.44
CA ILE A 108 -4.08 20.88 -4.07
C ILE A 108 -5.58 20.85 -3.82
N PHE A 109 -6.01 21.09 -2.58
CA PHE A 109 -7.42 21.10 -2.21
C PHE A 109 -8.22 22.17 -2.97
N GLU A 110 -7.67 23.38 -3.05
CA GLU A 110 -8.25 24.47 -3.83
C GLU A 110 -8.35 24.11 -5.33
N LYS A 111 -7.27 23.61 -5.93
CA LYS A 111 -7.25 23.22 -7.35
C LYS A 111 -8.18 22.07 -7.69
N ARG A 112 -8.40 21.14 -6.75
CA ARG A 112 -9.23 19.95 -6.96
C ARG A 112 -10.67 20.13 -6.46
N GLY A 113 -10.98 21.25 -5.81
CA GLY A 113 -12.31 21.51 -5.24
C GLY A 113 -12.68 20.51 -4.13
N ILE A 114 -11.70 20.00 -3.39
CA ILE A 114 -11.90 19.00 -2.33
C ILE A 114 -11.56 19.60 -0.97
N SER A 115 -12.30 19.20 0.07
CA SER A 115 -12.13 19.73 1.42
C SER A 115 -11.51 18.73 2.39
N ARG A 116 -11.37 17.46 2.00
CA ARG A 116 -10.87 16.38 2.87
C ARG A 116 -9.68 15.68 2.24
N GLN A 117 -8.64 15.47 3.04
CA GLN A 117 -7.47 14.69 2.64
C GLN A 117 -7.85 13.27 2.19
N THR A 118 -8.85 12.65 2.83
CA THR A 118 -9.33 11.33 2.45
C THR A 118 -9.87 11.28 1.02
N ASP A 119 -10.47 12.35 0.53
CA ASP A 119 -10.99 12.41 -0.85
C ASP A 119 -9.84 12.50 -1.86
N LEU A 120 -8.78 13.28 -1.54
CA LEU A 120 -7.55 13.30 -2.35
C LEU A 120 -6.92 11.92 -2.42
N VAL A 121 -6.74 11.28 -1.26
CA VAL A 121 -6.12 9.95 -1.16
C VAL A 121 -6.90 8.92 -1.98
N ARG A 122 -8.24 8.93 -1.91
CA ARG A 122 -9.09 8.05 -2.72
C ARG A 122 -8.89 8.28 -4.22
N GLN A 123 -8.89 9.54 -4.67
CA GLN A 123 -8.65 9.86 -6.08
C GLN A 123 -7.29 9.32 -6.52
N VAL A 124 -6.23 9.55 -5.75
CA VAL A 124 -4.87 9.09 -6.08
C VAL A 124 -4.78 7.56 -6.12
N LEU A 125 -5.35 6.85 -5.14
CA LEU A 125 -5.33 5.38 -5.11
C LEU A 125 -6.12 4.72 -6.23
N SER A 126 -7.14 5.41 -6.78
CA SER A 126 -7.87 4.92 -7.96
C SER A 126 -7.07 5.00 -9.26
N LEU A 127 -5.95 5.73 -9.29
CA LEU A 127 -5.12 5.88 -10.49
C LEU A 127 -4.21 4.66 -10.75
N ASP A 128 -3.88 3.92 -9.68
CA ASP A 128 -2.86 2.86 -9.69
C ASP A 128 -3.45 1.44 -9.79
N GLY A 129 -4.72 1.32 -10.20
CA GLY A 129 -5.37 0.03 -10.45
C GLY A 129 -5.29 -0.93 -9.24
N ALA A 130 -5.98 -0.60 -8.15
CA ALA A 130 -6.45 -1.61 -7.21
C ALA A 130 -7.90 -1.98 -7.58
N PRO A 131 -8.27 -3.28 -7.60
CA PRO A 131 -9.55 -3.74 -8.13
C PRO A 131 -10.70 -3.12 -7.35
N ASP A 132 -11.57 -2.44 -8.09
CA ASP A 132 -12.89 -2.06 -7.61
C ASP A 132 -13.64 -3.38 -7.33
N SER A 133 -13.72 -3.77 -6.06
CA SER A 133 -14.49 -4.92 -5.60
C SER A 133 -15.96 -4.53 -5.44
N ARG A 134 -16.53 -3.98 -6.51
CA ARG A 134 -17.95 -3.74 -6.69
C ARG A 134 -18.37 -4.09 -8.10
N SER A 135 -18.66 -5.36 -8.33
CA SER A 135 -19.71 -5.88 -9.21
C SER A 135 -19.90 -7.36 -8.92
#